data_AF-A0A4P9XAU8-F1
#
_entry.id   AF-A0A4P9XAU8-F1
#
_cell.length_a   1.000
_cell.length_b   1.000
_cell.length_c   1.000
_cell.angle_alpha   90.00
_cell.angle_beta   90.00
_cell.angle_gamma   90.00
#
_symmetry.space_group_name_H-M   'P 1'
#
loop_
_entity.id
_entity.type
_entity.pdbx_description
1 polymer ?
#
loop_
_entity_poly.entity_id
_entity_poly.type
_entity_poly.pdbx_seq_one_letter_code
_entity_poly.pdbx_strand_id
1 'polypeptide(L)'
;MRAPPSGAALNDAPLPPPPPPPPPPPPPPPPPPATADPADPAALAALAASKPVFDDLTALQSHYANWSAEDARDWHAAREFLRRVCEEHALLPRSAADARADAPDAGDDLLHLISKIESNGFGLYSQSNTLIGRVIYPLASFINHSCDPNCETIRTHHVLRIQALRPIAAGEELTISYIDTQLSLAHRRHRLRTEYFFLCACSRCVAE
;
A
#
# COMPACT_ATOMS: atom_id res chain seq x y z
N MET A 1 -0.50 -11.43 -9.06
CA MET A 1 0.32 -11.18 -10.28
C MET A 1 -0.34 -10.08 -11.12
N ARG A 2 0.09 -8.83 -11.00
CA ARG A 2 -0.07 -7.81 -12.05
C ARG A 2 1.17 -6.91 -12.04
N ALA A 3 2.00 -7.02 -13.07
CA ALA A 3 3.02 -6.02 -13.34
C ALA A 3 2.32 -4.72 -13.78
N PRO A 4 2.82 -3.53 -13.42
CA PRO A 4 2.37 -2.31 -14.05
C PRO A 4 2.72 -2.42 -15.55
N PRO A 5 1.78 -2.13 -16.47
CA PRO A 5 2.08 -2.18 -17.89
C PRO A 5 3.18 -1.17 -18.20
N SER A 6 4.22 -1.62 -18.90
CA SER A 6 5.22 -0.77 -19.53
C SER A 6 4.52 0.23 -20.43
N GLY A 7 4.85 1.50 -20.30
CA GLY A 7 4.20 2.60 -21.01
C GLY A 7 4.09 2.36 -22.52
N ALA A 8 2.90 2.00 -22.98
CA ALA A 8 2.44 2.14 -24.35
C ALA A 8 0.90 1.94 -24.39
N ALA A 9 0.19 3.02 -24.78
CA ALA A 9 -1.18 3.03 -25.30
C ALA A 9 -2.32 2.45 -24.42
N LEU A 10 -2.56 3.02 -23.22
CA LEU A 10 -3.79 2.78 -22.43
C LEU A 10 -4.77 3.96 -22.42
N ASN A 11 -4.54 5.00 -23.21
CA ASN A 11 -5.32 6.25 -23.09
C ASN A 11 -6.71 6.23 -23.74
N ASP A 12 -7.03 5.27 -24.62
CA ASP A 12 -8.24 5.32 -25.47
C ASP A 12 -9.19 4.12 -25.33
N ALA A 13 -8.93 3.16 -24.44
CA ALA A 13 -9.86 2.06 -24.24
C ALA A 13 -11.08 2.52 -23.42
N PRO A 14 -12.33 2.29 -23.88
CA PRO A 14 -13.51 2.62 -23.11
C PRO A 14 -13.51 1.84 -21.79
N LEU A 15 -13.55 2.58 -20.68
CA LEU A 15 -13.65 1.98 -19.35
C LEU A 15 -15.04 1.36 -19.15
N PRO A 16 -15.14 0.22 -18.44
CA PRO A 16 -16.43 -0.33 -18.04
C PRO A 16 -17.20 0.70 -17.18
N PRO A 17 -18.54 0.66 -17.18
CA PRO A 17 -19.35 1.60 -16.40
C PRO A 17 -18.95 1.57 -14.93
N PRO A 18 -18.89 2.74 -14.27
CA PRO A 18 -18.41 2.81 -12.90
C PRO A 18 -19.37 2.05 -11.97
N PRO A 19 -18.86 1.15 -11.10
CA PRO A 19 -19.67 0.63 -10.00
C PRO A 19 -20.09 1.78 -9.07
N PRO A 20 -21.11 1.57 -8.20
CA PRO A 20 -21.52 2.57 -7.22
C PRO A 20 -20.31 3.11 -6.45
N PRO A 21 -20.32 4.41 -6.05
CA PRO A 21 -19.19 5.00 -5.34
C PRO A 21 -18.87 4.13 -4.12
N PRO A 22 -17.62 3.69 -3.95
CA PRO A 22 -17.23 3.00 -2.74
C PRO A 22 -17.49 3.94 -1.55
N PRO A 23 -17.70 3.40 -0.34
CA PRO A 23 -17.63 4.23 0.86
C PRO A 23 -16.31 5.04 0.83
N PRO A 24 -16.28 6.24 1.45
CA PRO A 24 -15.04 6.98 1.59
C PRO A 24 -13.96 6.03 2.13
N PRO A 25 -12.68 6.18 1.70
CA PRO A 25 -11.61 5.39 2.28
C PRO A 25 -11.76 5.43 3.80
N PRO A 26 -11.63 4.30 4.50
CA PRO A 26 -11.51 4.36 5.95
C PRO A 26 -10.40 5.39 6.25
N PRO A 27 -10.57 6.23 7.28
CA PRO A 27 -9.53 7.17 7.65
C PRO A 27 -8.21 6.42 7.76
N PRO A 28 -7.08 7.01 7.33
CA PRO A 28 -5.79 6.37 7.52
C PRO A 28 -5.69 5.89 8.96
N PRO A 29 -5.03 4.74 9.22
CA PRO A 29 -4.77 4.34 10.60
C PRO A 29 -4.20 5.58 11.32
N PRO A 30 -4.74 5.93 12.50
CA PRO A 30 -4.24 7.10 13.20
C PRO A 30 -2.73 6.97 13.28
N PRO A 31 -1.95 8.02 12.94
CA PRO A 31 -0.52 7.97 13.15
C PRO A 31 -0.30 7.53 14.61
N PRO A 32 0.71 6.70 14.90
CA PRO A 32 1.03 6.34 16.27
C PRO A 32 1.00 7.62 17.12
N PRO A 33 0.40 7.58 18.33
CA PRO A 33 0.18 8.78 19.13
C PRO A 33 1.48 9.58 19.18
N ALA A 34 1.41 10.86 18.82
CA ALA A 34 2.54 11.76 18.82
C ALA A 34 2.99 11.98 20.28
N THR A 35 3.72 11.02 20.84
CA THR A 35 4.30 11.10 22.17
C THR A 35 5.66 11.79 22.15
N ALA A 36 6.18 12.12 20.97
CA ALA A 36 7.45 12.80 20.79
C ALA A 36 7.26 14.04 19.89
N ASP A 37 7.95 15.12 20.25
CA ASP A 37 8.10 16.29 19.41
C ASP A 37 8.64 15.83 18.03
N PRO A 38 7.93 16.09 16.91
CA PRO A 38 8.35 15.63 15.58
C PRO A 38 9.70 16.22 15.13
N ALA A 39 10.23 17.21 15.86
CA ALA A 39 11.56 17.78 15.68
C ALA A 39 12.62 17.25 16.66
N ASP A 40 12.31 16.31 17.56
CA ASP A 40 13.29 15.74 18.50
C ASP A 40 14.36 14.94 17.72
N PRO A 41 15.63 15.40 17.69
CA PRO A 41 16.71 14.70 17.00
C PRO A 41 16.94 13.28 17.55
N ALA A 42 16.64 13.03 18.83
CA ALA A 42 16.80 11.71 19.43
C ALA A 42 15.73 10.73 18.93
N ALA A 43 14.48 11.18 18.79
CA ALA A 43 13.39 10.38 18.22
C ALA A 43 13.66 10.02 16.75
N LEU A 44 14.14 10.99 15.95
CA LEU A 44 14.54 10.76 14.56
C LEU A 44 15.72 9.78 14.44
N ALA A 45 16.72 9.89 15.32
CA ALA A 45 17.85 8.96 15.35
C ALA A 45 17.43 7.54 15.75
N ALA A 46 16.53 7.40 16.73
CA ALA A 46 15.97 6.12 17.14
C ALA A 46 15.17 5.45 16.01
N LEU A 47 14.34 6.22 15.30
CA LEU A 47 13.60 5.74 14.14
C LEU A 47 14.54 5.27 13.03
N ALA A 48 15.59 6.03 12.73
CA ALA A 48 16.60 5.68 11.72
C ALA A 48 17.43 4.43 12.09
N ALA A 49 17.60 4.14 13.38
CA ALA A 49 18.31 2.96 13.86
C ALA A 49 17.43 1.70 13.95
N SER A 50 16.10 1.87 13.93
CA SER A 50 15.15 0.76 14.02
C SER A 50 15.14 -0.06 12.73
N LYS A 51 15.08 -1.40 12.87
CA LYS A 51 14.86 -2.31 11.74
C LYS A 51 13.41 -2.75 11.73
N PRO A 52 12.74 -2.77 10.56
CA PRO A 52 11.36 -3.22 10.49
C PRO A 52 11.25 -4.68 10.91
N VAL A 53 10.19 -4.99 11.67
CA VAL A 53 9.83 -6.32 12.15
C VAL A 53 8.50 -6.77 11.52
N PHE A 54 8.14 -8.04 11.71
CA PHE A 54 6.88 -8.57 11.16
C PHE A 54 5.64 -7.84 11.68
N ASP A 55 5.67 -7.39 12.94
CA ASP A 55 4.56 -6.65 13.53
C ASP A 55 4.26 -5.34 12.77
N ASP A 56 5.28 -4.68 12.22
CA ASP A 56 5.10 -3.48 11.39
C ASP A 56 4.31 -3.79 10.12
N LEU A 57 4.52 -4.97 9.51
CA LEU A 57 3.73 -5.45 8.37
C LEU A 57 2.29 -5.74 8.81
N THR A 58 2.09 -6.37 9.97
CA THR A 58 0.73 -6.65 10.48
C THR A 58 -0.04 -5.39 10.87
N ALA A 59 0.64 -4.28 11.17
CA ALA A 59 0.03 -2.99 11.44
C ALA A 59 -0.48 -2.28 10.18
N LEU A 60 -0.01 -2.66 8.98
CA LEU A 60 -0.43 -2.02 7.73
C LEU A 60 -1.92 -2.25 7.43
N GLN A 61 -2.50 -1.36 6.64
CA GLN A 61 -3.90 -1.48 6.27
C GLN A 61 -4.14 -2.69 5.37
N SER A 62 -5.21 -3.43 5.67
CA SER A 62 -5.75 -4.48 4.82
C SER A 62 -7.05 -4.02 4.18
N HIS A 63 -7.24 -4.40 2.93
CA HIS A 63 -8.43 -4.15 2.12
C HIS A 63 -9.14 -5.46 1.71
N TYR A 64 -8.88 -6.57 2.41
CA TYR A 64 -9.50 -7.85 2.12
C TYR A 64 -11.04 -7.75 2.06
N ALA A 65 -11.66 -6.99 2.98
CA ALA A 65 -13.09 -6.73 2.99
C ALA A 65 -13.62 -5.94 1.77
N ASN A 66 -12.73 -5.29 1.01
CA ASN A 66 -13.06 -4.53 -0.19
C ASN A 66 -12.80 -5.30 -1.49
N TRP A 67 -12.24 -6.52 -1.40
CA TRP A 67 -11.99 -7.34 -2.57
C TRP A 67 -13.29 -7.70 -3.30
N SER A 68 -13.19 -7.81 -4.63
CA SER A 68 -14.30 -8.32 -5.41
C SER A 68 -14.57 -9.78 -5.03
N ALA A 69 -15.79 -10.25 -5.29
CA ALA A 69 -16.12 -11.66 -5.09
C ALA A 69 -15.24 -12.60 -5.94
N GLU A 70 -14.71 -12.12 -7.06
CA GLU A 70 -13.77 -12.86 -7.90
C GLU A 70 -12.39 -12.95 -7.25
N ASP A 71 -11.80 -11.81 -6.86
CA ASP A 71 -10.49 -11.77 -6.20
C ASP A 71 -10.50 -12.60 -4.90
N ALA A 72 -11.57 -12.48 -4.12
CA ALA A 72 -11.74 -13.27 -2.90
C ALA A 72 -11.75 -14.77 -3.20
N ARG A 73 -12.52 -15.23 -4.20
CA ARG A 73 -12.56 -16.65 -4.58
C ARG A 73 -11.19 -17.16 -5.01
N ASP A 74 -10.46 -16.41 -5.83
CA ASP A 74 -9.15 -16.82 -6.33
C ASP A 74 -8.15 -16.99 -5.19
N TRP A 75 -8.11 -16.05 -4.25
CA TRP A 75 -7.22 -16.16 -3.09
C TRP A 75 -7.66 -17.23 -2.09
N HIS A 76 -8.98 -17.42 -1.88
CA HIS A 76 -9.51 -18.51 -1.07
C HIS A 76 -9.12 -19.89 -1.65
N ALA A 77 -9.12 -20.04 -2.98
CA ALA A 77 -8.70 -21.27 -3.64
C ALA A 77 -7.20 -21.56 -3.42
N ALA A 78 -6.36 -20.53 -3.33
CA ALA A 78 -4.92 -20.67 -3.07
C ALA A 78 -4.55 -20.78 -1.58
N ARG A 79 -5.48 -20.46 -0.67
CA ARG A 79 -5.21 -20.29 0.78
C ARG A 79 -4.52 -21.50 1.41
N GLU A 80 -5.04 -22.70 1.19
CA GLU A 80 -4.53 -23.91 1.84
C GLU A 80 -3.12 -24.27 1.36
N PHE A 81 -2.81 -24.04 0.08
CA PHE A 81 -1.46 -24.19 -0.46
C PHE A 81 -0.49 -23.21 0.21
N LEU A 82 -0.86 -21.92 0.26
CA LEU A 82 -0.02 -20.88 0.85
C LEU A 82 0.21 -21.11 2.35
N ARG A 83 -0.83 -21.53 3.09
CA ARG A 83 -0.73 -21.87 4.52
C ARG A 83 0.32 -22.96 4.73
N ARG A 84 0.29 -24.04 3.95
CA ARG A 84 1.27 -25.14 4.04
C ARG A 84 2.70 -24.68 3.76
N VAL A 85 2.89 -23.87 2.71
CA VAL A 85 4.21 -23.30 2.37
C VAL A 85 4.74 -22.45 3.53
N CYS A 86 3.89 -21.61 4.12
CA CYS A 86 4.27 -20.79 5.26
C CYS A 86 4.65 -21.61 6.49
N GLU A 87 3.91 -22.68 6.79
CA GLU A 87 4.18 -23.58 7.92
C GLU A 87 5.46 -24.40 7.73
N GLU A 88 5.62 -25.01 6.55
CA GLU A 88 6.78 -25.86 6.22
C GLU A 88 8.10 -25.09 6.32
N HIS A 89 8.08 -23.81 5.94
CA HIS A 89 9.27 -22.96 5.91
C HIS A 89 9.35 -21.98 7.09
N ALA A 90 8.45 -22.09 8.08
CA ALA A 90 8.36 -21.18 9.22
C ALA A 90 8.38 -19.69 8.82
N LEU A 91 7.71 -19.35 7.71
CA LEU A 91 7.70 -17.99 7.14
C LEU A 91 6.82 -17.01 7.92
N LEU A 92 5.93 -17.52 8.77
CA LEU A 92 5.06 -16.72 9.63
C LEU A 92 5.40 -17.01 11.10
N PRO A 93 5.50 -15.97 11.95
CA PRO A 93 5.73 -16.19 13.37
C PRO A 93 4.55 -16.95 13.99
N ARG A 94 4.84 -18.00 14.76
CA ARG A 94 3.83 -18.84 15.42
C ARG A 94 2.83 -18.02 16.26
N SER A 95 3.27 -16.91 16.84
CA SER A 95 2.41 -16.00 17.62
C SER A 95 1.31 -15.30 16.80
N ALA A 96 1.49 -15.10 15.49
CA ALA A 96 0.43 -14.56 14.63
C ALA A 96 -0.68 -15.59 14.37
N ALA A 97 -0.34 -16.88 14.38
CA ALA A 97 -1.31 -17.98 14.31
C ALA A 97 -1.99 -18.24 15.67
N ASP A 98 -1.27 -18.03 16.78
CA ASP A 98 -1.77 -18.32 18.14
C ASP A 98 -2.55 -17.14 18.78
N ALA A 99 -2.24 -15.88 18.44
CA ALA A 99 -2.87 -14.70 19.07
C ALA A 99 -4.32 -14.44 18.63
N ARG A 100 -4.81 -15.14 17.59
CA ARG A 100 -6.17 -14.99 17.04
C ARG A 100 -6.93 -16.31 16.90
N ALA A 101 -6.45 -17.40 17.50
CA ALA A 101 -7.08 -18.72 17.38
C ALA A 101 -8.57 -18.76 17.79
N ASP A 102 -9.01 -17.83 18.65
CA ASP A 102 -10.41 -17.70 19.09
C ASP A 102 -11.24 -16.67 18.29
N ALA A 103 -10.65 -15.97 17.32
CA ALA A 103 -11.39 -15.05 16.46
C ALA A 103 -12.15 -15.84 15.38
N PRO A 104 -13.42 -15.50 15.08
CA PRO A 104 -14.24 -16.21 14.09
C PRO A 104 -13.68 -16.20 12.66
N ASP A 105 -12.54 -15.53 12.45
CA ASP A 105 -11.90 -15.27 11.17
C ASP A 105 -10.40 -15.66 11.11
N ALA A 106 -9.92 -16.52 12.03
CA ALA A 106 -8.52 -16.95 12.07
C ALA A 106 -8.04 -17.60 10.74
N GLY A 107 -8.96 -18.10 9.91
CA GLY A 107 -8.68 -18.60 8.56
C GLY A 107 -8.35 -17.51 7.53
N ASP A 108 -8.79 -16.26 7.74
CA ASP A 108 -8.56 -15.17 6.80
C ASP A 108 -7.40 -14.26 7.21
N ASP A 109 -6.70 -14.55 8.32
CA ASP A 109 -5.47 -13.82 8.69
C ASP A 109 -4.42 -13.87 7.56
N LEU A 110 -4.34 -15.00 6.82
CA LEU A 110 -3.49 -15.12 5.63
C LEU A 110 -3.98 -14.25 4.48
N LEU A 111 -5.30 -14.12 4.27
CA LEU A 111 -5.89 -13.27 3.24
C LEU A 111 -5.70 -11.79 3.57
N HIS A 112 -5.84 -11.44 4.84
CA HIS A 112 -5.49 -10.12 5.36
C HIS A 112 -4.02 -9.81 5.13
N LEU A 113 -3.11 -10.76 5.39
CA LEU A 113 -1.68 -10.60 5.11
C LEU A 113 -1.39 -10.40 3.62
N ILE A 114 -1.99 -11.22 2.74
CA ILE A 114 -1.88 -11.07 1.29
C ILE A 114 -2.36 -9.68 0.86
N SER A 115 -3.51 -9.24 1.38
CA SER A 115 -4.03 -7.91 1.10
C SER A 115 -3.10 -6.80 1.57
N LYS A 116 -2.48 -6.92 2.75
CA LYS A 116 -1.48 -5.95 3.24
C LYS A 116 -0.29 -5.89 2.27
N ILE A 117 0.20 -7.03 1.79
CA ILE A 117 1.32 -7.08 0.83
C ILE A 117 0.93 -6.43 -0.51
N GLU A 118 -0.26 -6.75 -1.03
CA GLU A 118 -0.70 -6.27 -2.34
C GLU A 118 -0.97 -4.75 -2.36
N SER A 119 -1.57 -4.20 -1.29
CA SER A 119 -1.94 -2.78 -1.22
C SER A 119 -0.82 -1.86 -0.74
N ASN A 120 0.17 -2.38 0.00
CA ASN A 120 1.25 -1.56 0.58
C ASN A 120 2.62 -1.80 -0.07
N GLY A 121 2.71 -2.76 -1.00
CA GLY A 121 3.95 -3.20 -1.63
C GLY A 121 4.45 -2.27 -2.73
N PHE A 122 5.71 -1.87 -2.62
CA PHE A 122 6.44 -1.09 -3.63
C PHE A 122 7.13 -2.03 -4.63
N GLY A 123 7.16 -1.63 -5.90
CA GLY A 123 7.94 -2.36 -6.91
C GLY A 123 9.46 -2.21 -6.67
N LEU A 124 10.17 -3.32 -6.77
CA LEU A 124 11.64 -3.37 -6.78
C LEU A 124 12.11 -3.49 -8.23
N TYR A 125 12.99 -2.58 -8.64
CA TYR A 125 13.44 -2.48 -10.03
C TYR A 125 14.96 -2.67 -10.13
N SER A 126 15.41 -3.29 -11.22
CA SER A 126 16.82 -3.37 -11.58
C SER A 126 17.36 -2.00 -12.02
N GLN A 127 18.68 -1.89 -12.21
CA GLN A 127 19.32 -0.71 -12.80
C GLN A 127 18.82 -0.41 -14.22
N SER A 128 18.34 -1.42 -14.95
CA SER A 128 17.72 -1.29 -16.28
C SER A 128 16.22 -0.94 -16.22
N ASN A 129 15.72 -0.51 -15.06
CA ASN A 129 14.31 -0.19 -14.81
C ASN A 129 13.34 -1.36 -15.08
N THR A 130 13.80 -2.60 -14.91
CA THR A 130 12.97 -3.80 -15.04
C THR A 130 12.41 -4.18 -13.68
N LEU A 131 11.10 -4.44 -13.57
CA LEU A 131 10.50 -4.94 -12.33
C LEU A 131 11.05 -6.35 -12.03
N ILE A 132 11.69 -6.50 -10.87
CA ILE A 132 12.31 -7.77 -10.43
C ILE A 132 11.67 -8.32 -9.15
N GLY A 133 10.81 -7.56 -8.48
CA GLY A 133 10.11 -8.04 -7.29
C GLY A 133 9.25 -6.97 -6.62
N ARG A 134 8.79 -7.28 -5.41
CA ARG A 134 8.09 -6.34 -4.52
C ARG A 134 8.82 -6.27 -3.18
N VAL A 135 8.69 -5.13 -2.52
CA VAL A 135 9.27 -4.86 -1.22
C VAL A 135 8.30 -4.04 -0.40
N ILE A 136 8.24 -4.31 0.91
CA ILE A 136 7.45 -3.53 1.86
C ILE A 136 8.41 -2.62 2.62
N TYR A 137 8.09 -1.33 2.63
CA TYR A 137 8.77 -0.34 3.46
C TYR A 137 7.74 0.19 4.46
N PRO A 138 7.58 -0.43 5.65
CA PRO A 138 6.42 -0.16 6.51
C PRO A 138 6.21 1.33 6.81
N LEU A 139 7.27 2.08 7.11
CA LEU A 139 7.17 3.52 7.36
C LEU A 139 6.69 4.32 6.13
N ALA A 140 7.16 3.96 4.93
CA ALA A 140 6.75 4.64 3.71
C ALA A 140 5.33 4.24 3.27
N SER A 141 4.85 3.05 3.66
CA SER A 141 3.49 2.58 3.37
C SER A 141 2.40 3.40 4.08
N PHE A 142 2.75 4.21 5.09
CA PHE A 142 1.80 5.15 5.72
C PHE A 142 1.61 6.46 4.94
N ILE A 143 2.44 6.75 3.93
CA ILE A 143 2.35 8.01 3.18
C ILE A 143 1.23 7.90 2.16
N ASN A 144 0.19 8.73 2.30
CA ASN A 144 -1.00 8.69 1.46
C ASN A 144 -0.76 9.18 0.02
N HIS A 145 -1.74 8.87 -0.83
CA HIS A 145 -1.72 9.28 -2.23
C HIS A 145 -2.23 10.71 -2.45
N SER A 146 -1.58 11.45 -3.36
CA SER A 146 -2.16 12.59 -4.07
C SER A 146 -1.81 12.52 -5.57
N CYS A 147 -2.74 12.95 -6.44
CA CYS A 147 -2.44 13.14 -7.87
C CYS A 147 -1.64 14.43 -8.15
N ASP A 148 -1.48 15.26 -7.12
CA ASP A 148 -0.59 16.42 -7.04
C ASP A 148 0.20 16.32 -5.73
N PRO A 149 1.21 15.43 -5.67
CA PRO A 149 1.90 15.11 -4.43
C PRO A 149 2.88 16.20 -4.01
N ASN A 150 3.15 16.31 -2.71
CA ASN A 150 4.20 17.18 -2.18
C ASN A 150 5.54 16.46 -1.94
N CYS A 151 5.57 15.14 -2.09
CA CYS A 151 6.78 14.32 -2.06
C CYS A 151 6.87 13.40 -3.28
N GLU A 152 8.11 13.02 -3.62
CA GLU A 152 8.42 11.96 -4.57
C GLU A 152 9.18 10.81 -3.91
N THR A 153 9.08 9.62 -4.50
CA THR A 153 9.84 8.46 -4.09
C THR A 153 11.07 8.30 -4.97
N ILE A 154 12.26 8.39 -4.39
CA ILE A 154 13.53 8.13 -5.06
C ILE A 154 14.03 6.77 -4.61
N ARG A 155 14.22 5.86 -5.56
CA ARG A 155 14.71 4.51 -5.28
C ARG A 155 16.18 4.40 -5.66
N THR A 156 16.98 3.86 -4.76
CA THR A 156 18.38 3.55 -5.02
C THR A 156 18.67 2.15 -4.48
N HIS A 157 18.76 1.17 -5.38
CA HIS A 157 18.81 -0.26 -5.02
C HIS A 157 17.60 -0.68 -4.16
N HIS A 158 17.84 -1.13 -2.93
CA HIS A 158 16.82 -1.54 -1.96
C HIS A 158 16.48 -0.42 -0.95
N VAL A 159 16.92 0.81 -1.21
CA VAL A 159 16.64 1.96 -0.35
C VAL A 159 15.61 2.85 -1.02
N LEU A 160 14.52 3.10 -0.30
CA LEU A 160 13.51 4.08 -0.67
C LEU A 160 13.78 5.38 0.09
N ARG A 161 13.91 6.49 -0.65
CA ARG A 161 13.99 7.84 -0.12
C ARG A 161 12.72 8.59 -0.48
N ILE A 162 12.23 9.39 0.47
CA ILE A 162 11.12 10.31 0.26
C ILE A 162 11.71 11.71 0.20
N GLN A 163 11.50 12.40 -0.91
CA GLN A 163 12.03 13.75 -1.12
C GLN A 163 10.88 14.73 -1.31
N ALA A 164 10.92 15.85 -0.59
CA ALA A 164 9.95 16.91 -0.77
C ALA A 164 10.15 17.61 -2.13
N LEU A 165 9.05 17.84 -2.84
CA LEU A 165 9.02 18.55 -4.12
C LEU A 165 8.88 20.07 -3.96
N ARG A 166 8.47 20.50 -2.77
CA ARG A 166 8.27 21.90 -2.38
C ARG A 166 8.43 22.05 -0.87
N PRO A 167 8.50 23.27 -0.33
CA PRO A 167 8.34 23.49 1.11
C PRO A 167 7.02 22.90 1.61
N ILE A 168 7.06 22.26 2.77
CA ILE A 168 5.93 21.59 3.43
C ILE A 168 5.77 22.22 4.81
N ALA A 169 4.56 22.68 5.14
CA ALA A 169 4.30 23.31 6.43
C ALA A 169 4.21 22.27 7.56
N ALA A 170 4.50 22.70 8.80
CA ALA A 170 4.28 21.84 9.96
C ALA A 170 2.79 21.46 10.06
N GLY A 171 2.52 20.17 10.24
CA GLY A 171 1.15 19.62 10.26
C GLY A 171 0.52 19.39 8.88
N GLU A 172 1.20 19.77 7.80
CA GLU A 172 0.77 19.40 6.45
C GLU A 172 1.07 17.91 6.19
N GLU A 173 0.11 17.19 5.64
CA GLU A 173 0.25 15.77 5.32
C GLU A 173 1.29 15.55 4.20
N LEU A 174 2.18 14.58 4.37
CA LEU A 174 3.07 14.12 3.31
C LEU A 174 2.29 13.21 2.36
N THR A 175 2.42 13.45 1.05
CA THR A 175 1.74 12.67 0.02
C THR A 175 2.69 12.31 -1.12
N ILE A 176 2.53 11.11 -1.66
CA ILE A 176 3.25 10.61 -2.85
C ILE A 176 2.25 10.19 -3.94
N SER A 177 2.72 9.92 -5.15
CA SER A 177 1.88 9.27 -6.16
C SER A 177 2.02 7.74 -6.11
N TYR A 178 0.89 7.03 -6.10
CA TYR A 178 0.85 5.56 -6.17
C TYR A 178 0.76 5.05 -7.61
N ILE A 179 0.31 5.93 -8.52
CA ILE A 179 -0.02 5.61 -9.90
C ILE A 179 0.64 6.63 -10.83
N ASP A 180 0.56 6.38 -12.13
CA ASP A 180 0.95 7.36 -13.13
C ASP A 180 -0.03 8.54 -13.15
N THR A 181 0.46 9.74 -12.83
CA THR A 181 -0.32 10.98 -12.78
C THR A 181 -0.55 11.61 -14.16
N GLN A 182 0.07 11.08 -15.22
CA GLN A 182 -0.16 11.50 -16.60
C GLN A 182 -1.46 10.93 -17.18
N LEU A 183 -2.05 9.91 -16.53
CA LEU A 183 -3.34 9.34 -16.91
C LEU A 183 -4.49 10.36 -16.72
N SER A 184 -5.57 10.20 -17.48
CA SER A 184 -6.79 11.01 -17.33
C SER A 184 -7.47 10.78 -15.98
N LEU A 185 -8.28 11.74 -15.50
CA LEU A 185 -9.00 11.63 -14.22
C LEU A 185 -9.76 10.30 -14.07
N ALA A 186 -10.46 9.90 -15.13
CA ALA A 186 -11.22 8.65 -15.14
C ALA A 186 -10.31 7.42 -14.93
N HIS A 187 -9.18 7.35 -15.64
CA HIS A 187 -8.21 6.27 -15.49
C HIS A 187 -7.52 6.29 -14.12
N ARG A 188 -7.14 7.46 -13.61
CA ARG A 188 -6.57 7.60 -12.26
C ARG A 188 -7.53 7.09 -11.19
N ARG A 189 -8.79 7.55 -11.23
CA ARG A 189 -9.85 7.10 -10.30
C ARG A 189 -10.15 5.62 -10.44
N HIS A 190 -10.17 5.09 -11.67
CA HIS A 190 -10.38 3.66 -11.89
C HIS A 190 -9.28 2.84 -11.24
N ARG A 191 -8.00 3.15 -11.51
CA ARG A 191 -6.86 2.43 -10.92
C ARG A 191 -6.82 2.51 -9.39
N LEU A 192 -7.02 3.70 -8.82
CA LEU A 192 -7.04 3.86 -7.36
C LEU A 192 -8.19 3.09 -6.70
N ARG A 193 -9.34 3.00 -7.35
CA ARG A 193 -10.46 2.20 -6.86
C ARG A 193 -10.20 0.69 -6.96
N THR A 194 -9.57 0.22 -8.03
CA THR A 194 -9.37 -1.21 -8.25
C THR A 194 -8.16 -1.77 -7.51
N GLU A 195 -7.08 -0.99 -7.37
CA GLU A 195 -5.82 -1.44 -6.75
C GLU A 195 -5.73 -1.05 -5.27
N TYR A 196 -6.33 0.08 -4.89
CA TYR A 196 -6.19 0.67 -3.54
C TYR A 196 -7.54 0.95 -2.85
N PHE A 197 -8.66 0.61 -3.48
CA PHE A 197 -10.01 0.63 -2.89
C PHE A 197 -10.47 2.01 -2.38
N PHE A 198 -10.01 3.10 -2.98
CA PHE A 198 -10.47 4.45 -2.63
C PHE A 198 -10.69 5.37 -3.83
N LEU A 199 -11.41 6.46 -3.58
CA LEU A 199 -11.60 7.56 -4.53
C LEU A 199 -10.74 8.75 -4.12
N CYS A 200 -9.79 9.13 -4.97
CA CYS A 200 -8.95 10.31 -4.71
C CYS A 200 -9.76 11.62 -4.82
N ALA A 201 -9.64 12.44 -3.78
CA ALA A 201 -10.27 13.75 -3.64
C ALA A 201 -9.24 14.89 -3.44
N CYS A 202 -7.99 14.70 -3.89
CA CYS A 202 -6.98 15.76 -3.86
C CYS A 202 -7.40 16.97 -4.71
N SER A 203 -6.77 18.12 -4.47
CA SER A 203 -7.03 19.40 -5.15
C SER A 203 -7.15 19.25 -6.68
N ARG A 204 -6.20 18.54 -7.31
CA ARG A 204 -6.19 18.28 -8.75
C ARG A 204 -7.41 17.47 -9.21
N CYS A 205 -7.78 16.40 -8.49
CA CYS A 205 -8.92 15.57 -8.84
C CYS A 205 -10.28 16.24 -8.60
N VAL A 206 -10.34 17.27 -7.76
CA VAL A 206 -11.54 18.09 -7.54
C VAL A 206 -11.68 19.16 -8.62
N ALA A 207 -10.55 19.67 -9.13
CA ALA A 207 -10.52 20.68 -10.17
C ALA A 207 -10.76 20.12 -11.60
N GLU A 208 -10.35 18.88 -11.86
CA GLU A 208 -10.63 18.13 -13.09
C GLU A 208 -12.03 17.48 -13.07
#